data_AF-A0A2J4P5C4-F1
#
_entry.id   AF-A0A2J4P5C4-F1
#
_cell.length_a   1.000
_cell.length_b   1.000
_cell.length_c   1.000
_cell.angle_alpha   90.00
_cell.angle_beta   90.00
_cell.angle_gamma   90.00
#
_symmetry.space_group_name_H-M   'P 1'
#
loop_
_entity.id
_entity.type
_entity.pdbx_description
1 polymer ?
#
loop_
_entity_poly.entity_id
_entity_poly.type
_entity_poly.pdbx_seq_one_letter_code
_entity_poly.pdbx_strand_id
1 'polypeptide(L)'
;FQRHAPLAIGLDGTPFQLKWMWQMLRNCDTRHYMENKGRMVRLAEYSRDCLKALRESTGIQYEGRQGGTLQLFRTDKQFENATRDIAVLQEAGVPYQLLEANRLLDVEPALAEVSHKLTGGLRLPNDETGDCQLFTTRLALMAEQAGVTFRFNTPVDELLYEGDLISGVKCGAEIIKADAYV
;
A
#
# COMPACT_ATOMS: atom_id res chain seq x y z
N PHE A 1 21.70 -12.80 -17.09
CA PHE A 1 21.93 -11.73 -16.10
C PHE A 1 20.97 -10.58 -16.36
N GLN A 2 19.88 -10.48 -15.59
CA GLN A 2 19.07 -9.24 -15.59
C GLN A 2 19.80 -8.22 -14.70
N ARG A 3 20.01 -7.01 -15.22
CA ARG A 3 20.72 -5.91 -14.54
C ARG A 3 20.04 -5.46 -13.23
N HIS A 4 18.78 -5.84 -13.03
CA HIS A 4 18.01 -5.65 -11.80
C HIS A 4 17.44 -7.02 -11.40
N ALA A 5 18.16 -7.75 -10.55
CA ALA A 5 17.61 -8.97 -9.98
C ALA A 5 16.44 -8.58 -9.05
N PRO A 6 15.25 -9.20 -9.18
CA PRO A 6 14.10 -8.90 -8.33
C PRO A 6 14.34 -9.29 -6.85
N LEU A 7 15.42 -10.03 -6.58
CA LEU A 7 15.84 -10.45 -5.26
C LEU A 7 17.35 -10.26 -5.13
N ALA A 8 17.77 -9.38 -4.23
CA ALA A 8 19.16 -9.24 -3.80
C ALA A 8 19.30 -9.87 -2.41
N ILE A 9 20.16 -10.87 -2.28
CA ILE A 9 20.39 -11.56 -1.00
C ILE A 9 21.82 -11.26 -0.55
N GLY A 10 21.95 -10.54 0.56
CA GLY A 10 23.19 -10.45 1.31
C GLY A 10 23.22 -11.54 2.36
N LEU A 11 24.12 -12.52 2.22
CA LEU A 11 24.22 -13.63 3.17
C LEU A 11 24.89 -13.13 4.46
N ASP A 12 24.21 -13.27 5.60
CA ASP A 12 24.72 -12.93 6.94
C ASP A 12 25.14 -14.19 7.73
N GLY A 13 24.83 -15.39 7.21
CA GLY A 13 25.21 -16.68 7.79
C GLY A 13 24.41 -17.10 9.01
N THR A 14 23.36 -16.35 9.39
CA THR A 14 22.60 -16.62 10.60
C THR A 14 21.58 -17.76 10.40
N PRO A 15 21.29 -18.57 11.43
CA PRO A 15 20.19 -19.54 11.40
C PRO A 15 18.83 -18.88 11.14
N PHE A 16 18.66 -17.64 11.58
CA PHE A 16 17.50 -16.82 11.30
C PHE A 16 17.33 -16.58 9.80
N GLN A 17 18.39 -16.14 9.12
CA GLN A 17 18.36 -15.92 7.67
C GLN A 17 18.02 -17.20 6.90
N LEU A 18 18.60 -18.34 7.27
CA LEU A 18 18.27 -19.63 6.64
C LEU A 18 16.80 -20.01 6.85
N LYS A 19 16.28 -19.85 8.08
CA LYS A 19 14.87 -20.10 8.40
C LYS A 19 13.95 -19.16 7.61
N TRP A 20 14.31 -17.89 7.49
CA TRP A 20 13.56 -16.90 6.73
C TRP A 20 13.57 -17.21 5.22
N MET A 21 14.73 -17.52 4.65
CA MET A 21 14.86 -17.91 3.24
C MET A 21 14.02 -19.14 2.91
N TRP A 22 14.02 -20.16 3.78
CA TRP A 22 13.18 -21.34 3.60
C TRP A 22 11.68 -21.02 3.67
N GLN A 23 11.26 -20.16 4.61
CA GLN A 23 9.87 -19.68 4.66
C GLN A 23 9.48 -18.87 3.43
N MET A 24 10.38 -18.02 2.92
CA MET A 24 10.18 -17.26 1.70
C MET A 24 9.99 -18.19 0.49
N LEU A 25 10.85 -19.20 0.34
CA LEU A 25 10.73 -20.21 -0.72
C LEU A 25 9.40 -20.97 -0.65
N ARG A 26 8.92 -21.29 0.56
CA ARG A 26 7.61 -21.93 0.74
C ARG A 26 6.42 -21.05 0.36
N ASN A 27 6.60 -19.74 0.24
CA ASN A 27 5.59 -18.80 -0.24
C ASN A 27 5.72 -18.51 -1.75
N CYS A 28 6.74 -19.03 -2.42
CA CYS A 28 6.96 -18.87 -3.86
C CYS A 28 6.13 -19.87 -4.70
N ASP A 29 4.85 -20.07 -4.36
CA ASP A 29 3.92 -20.85 -5.16
C ASP A 29 2.63 -20.08 -5.46
N THR A 30 1.93 -20.53 -6.50
CA THR A 30 0.72 -19.87 -7.00
C THR A 30 -0.39 -19.83 -5.95
N ARG A 31 -0.51 -20.84 -5.07
CA ARG A 31 -1.58 -20.88 -4.07
C ARG A 31 -1.35 -19.78 -3.02
N HIS A 32 -0.15 -19.71 -2.44
CA HIS A 32 0.16 -18.64 -1.48
C HIS A 32 0.12 -17.26 -2.14
N TYR A 33 0.53 -17.14 -3.41
CA TYR A 33 0.38 -15.89 -4.15
C TYR A 33 -1.08 -15.43 -4.22
N MET A 34 -2.01 -16.31 -4.62
CA MET A 34 -3.43 -15.98 -4.71
C MET A 34 -4.03 -15.65 -3.34
N GLU A 35 -3.72 -16.43 -2.31
CA GLU A 35 -4.19 -16.19 -0.93
C GLU A 35 -3.70 -14.83 -0.40
N ASN A 36 -2.40 -14.55 -0.54
CA ASN A 36 -1.80 -13.30 -0.06
C ASN A 36 -2.30 -12.10 -0.85
N LYS A 37 -2.45 -12.23 -2.18
CA LYS A 37 -3.00 -11.17 -3.01
C LYS A 37 -4.45 -10.87 -2.65
N GLY A 38 -5.28 -11.88 -2.44
CA GLY A 38 -6.66 -11.69 -1.98
C GLY A 38 -6.74 -10.98 -0.62
N ARG A 39 -5.86 -11.32 0.32
CA ARG A 39 -5.78 -10.61 1.62
C ARG A 39 -5.37 -9.14 1.45
N MET A 40 -4.37 -8.88 0.61
CA MET A 40 -3.89 -7.53 0.32
C MET A 40 -4.98 -6.67 -0.34
N VAL A 41 -5.71 -7.22 -1.32
CA VAL A 41 -6.81 -6.49 -1.98
C VAL A 41 -7.91 -6.14 -0.98
N ARG A 42 -8.33 -7.08 -0.11
CA ARG A 42 -9.32 -6.77 0.94
C ARG A 42 -8.86 -5.66 1.88
N LEU A 43 -7.58 -5.66 2.28
CA LEU A 43 -7.03 -4.61 3.13
C LEU A 43 -6.98 -3.25 2.40
N ALA A 44 -6.62 -3.25 1.12
CA ALA A 44 -6.59 -2.03 0.30
C ALA A 44 -7.99 -1.43 0.13
N GLU A 45 -8.99 -2.25 -0.17
CA GLU A 45 -10.39 -1.83 -0.30
C GLU A 45 -10.93 -1.27 1.02
N TYR A 46 -10.67 -1.96 2.14
CA TYR A 46 -11.04 -1.48 3.46
C TYR A 46 -10.38 -0.12 3.78
N SER A 47 -9.08 0.02 3.50
CA SER A 47 -8.34 1.27 3.68
C SER A 47 -8.95 2.42 2.86
N ARG A 48 -9.31 2.17 1.60
CA ARG A 48 -9.98 3.14 0.73
C ARG A 48 -11.32 3.57 1.33
N ASP A 49 -12.14 2.62 1.80
CA ASP A 49 -13.44 2.92 2.37
C ASP A 49 -13.32 3.72 3.68
N CYS A 50 -12.33 3.39 4.51
CA CYS A 50 -11.97 4.19 5.69
C CYS A 50 -11.54 5.62 5.32
N LEU A 51 -10.72 5.78 4.28
CA LEU A 51 -10.27 7.10 3.82
C LEU A 51 -11.43 7.95 3.29
N LYS A 52 -12.35 7.32 2.54
CA LYS A 52 -13.59 7.97 2.08
C LYS A 52 -14.43 8.41 3.28
N ALA A 53 -14.68 7.53 4.24
CA ALA A 53 -15.46 7.83 5.44
C ALA A 53 -14.81 8.95 6.28
N LEU A 54 -13.48 8.92 6.43
CA LEU A 54 -12.72 9.97 7.11
C LEU A 54 -12.91 11.33 6.40
N ARG A 55 -12.78 11.36 5.07
CA ARG A 55 -12.99 12.59 4.29
C ARG A 55 -14.41 13.11 4.41
N GLU A 56 -15.41 12.25 4.31
CA GLU A 56 -16.82 12.64 4.41
C GLU A 56 -17.18 13.15 5.80
N SER A 57 -16.68 12.51 6.86
CA SER A 57 -16.99 12.88 8.24
C SER A 57 -16.25 14.13 8.72
N THR A 58 -15.05 14.39 8.20
CA THR A 58 -14.18 15.47 8.72
C THR A 58 -13.99 16.64 7.77
N GLY A 59 -14.26 16.45 6.48
CA GLY A 59 -13.94 17.44 5.45
C GLY A 59 -12.44 17.65 5.23
N ILE A 60 -11.57 16.75 5.71
CA ILE A 60 -10.11 16.88 5.56
C ILE A 60 -9.74 17.13 4.10
N GLN A 61 -9.10 18.27 3.86
CA GLN A 61 -8.54 18.61 2.57
C GLN A 61 -7.12 18.06 2.52
N TYR A 62 -6.65 17.56 1.37
CA TYR A 62 -5.26 17.11 1.17
C TYR A 62 -4.90 17.06 -0.32
N GLU A 63 -5.55 17.94 -1.11
CA GLU A 63 -5.48 17.90 -2.59
C GLU A 63 -5.93 16.55 -3.16
N GLY A 64 -6.87 15.89 -2.48
CA GLY A 64 -7.41 14.60 -2.88
C GLY A 64 -8.16 14.66 -4.21
N ARG A 65 -7.70 13.89 -5.21
CA ARG A 65 -8.35 13.71 -6.51
C ARG A 65 -8.89 12.29 -6.63
N GLN A 66 -10.19 12.15 -6.90
CA GLN A 66 -10.89 10.87 -7.02
C GLN A 66 -11.10 10.46 -8.50
N GLY A 67 -10.14 10.78 -9.36
CA GLY A 67 -10.22 10.50 -10.81
C GLY A 67 -9.96 9.03 -11.19
N GLY A 68 -9.58 8.20 -10.21
CA GLY A 68 -9.05 6.87 -10.45
C GLY A 68 -7.57 6.88 -10.84
N THR A 69 -7.03 5.68 -11.02
CA THR A 69 -5.70 5.46 -11.58
C THR A 69 -5.81 4.72 -12.92
N LEU A 70 -4.85 4.97 -13.80
CA LEU A 70 -4.71 4.29 -15.08
C LEU A 70 -3.31 3.72 -15.21
N GLN A 71 -3.19 2.39 -15.15
CA GLN A 71 -1.95 1.68 -15.41
C GLN A 71 -1.81 1.42 -16.91
N LEU A 72 -0.70 1.84 -17.51
CA LEU A 72 -0.45 1.68 -18.95
C LEU A 72 0.44 0.48 -19.24
N PHE A 73 0.13 -0.23 -20.32
CA PHE A 73 0.88 -1.38 -20.81
C PHE A 73 1.52 -1.07 -22.16
N ARG A 74 2.80 -1.41 -22.30
CA ARG A 74 3.60 -1.17 -23.53
C ARG A 74 3.82 -2.41 -24.38
N THR A 75 3.53 -3.58 -23.83
CA THR A 75 3.74 -4.87 -24.51
C THR A 75 2.54 -5.77 -24.30
N ASP A 76 2.26 -6.64 -25.27
CA ASP A 76 1.16 -7.59 -25.23
C ASP A 76 1.29 -8.53 -24.04
N LYS A 77 2.52 -8.94 -23.71
CA LYS A 77 2.80 -9.73 -22.52
C LYS A 77 2.38 -9.03 -21.22
N GLN A 78 2.54 -7.71 -21.10
CA GLN A 78 2.08 -6.96 -19.92
C GLN A 78 0.55 -6.93 -19.86
N PHE A 79 -0.08 -6.70 -21.01
CA PHE A 79 -1.54 -6.68 -21.14
C PHE A 79 -2.16 -8.03 -20.79
N GLU A 80 -1.64 -9.13 -21.33
CA GLU A 80 -2.08 -10.50 -21.00
C GLU A 80 -1.84 -10.86 -19.52
N ASN A 81 -0.71 -10.41 -18.94
CA ASN A 81 -0.44 -10.65 -17.53
C ASN A 81 -1.43 -9.91 -16.62
N ALA A 82 -1.91 -8.73 -17.01
CA ALA A 82 -2.93 -7.99 -16.27
C ALA A 82 -4.25 -8.78 -16.16
N THR A 83 -4.55 -9.68 -17.11
CA THR A 83 -5.72 -10.57 -17.04
C THR A 83 -5.71 -11.48 -15.81
N ARG A 84 -4.53 -11.89 -15.32
CA ARG A 84 -4.42 -12.65 -14.06
C ARG A 84 -4.73 -11.79 -12.84
N ASP A 85 -4.35 -10.52 -12.89
CA ASP A 85 -4.62 -9.57 -11.82
C ASP A 85 -6.10 -9.20 -11.78
N ILE A 86 -6.72 -9.11 -12.96
CA ILE A 86 -8.17 -8.92 -13.14
C ILE A 86 -8.98 -10.01 -12.47
N ALA A 87 -8.58 -11.28 -12.57
CA ALA A 87 -9.31 -12.37 -11.92
C ALA A 87 -9.41 -12.16 -10.40
N VAL A 88 -8.34 -11.66 -9.78
CA VAL A 88 -8.31 -11.34 -8.34
C VAL A 88 -9.13 -10.10 -8.01
N LEU A 89 -9.08 -9.06 -8.85
CA LEU A 89 -9.92 -7.88 -8.69
C LEU A 89 -11.41 -8.23 -8.79
N GLN A 90 -11.78 -9.10 -9.74
CA GLN A 90 -13.14 -9.57 -9.94
C GLN A 90 -13.64 -10.39 -8.75
N GLU A 91 -12.82 -11.32 -8.24
CA GLU A 91 -13.15 -12.11 -7.05
C GLU A 91 -13.32 -11.22 -5.80
N ALA A 92 -12.52 -10.17 -5.69
CA ALA A 92 -12.61 -9.20 -4.60
C ALA A 92 -13.69 -8.13 -4.80
N GLY A 93 -14.42 -8.14 -5.93
CA GLY A 93 -15.48 -7.18 -6.21
C GLY A 93 -15.00 -5.75 -6.50
N VAL A 94 -13.72 -5.57 -6.84
CA VAL A 94 -13.13 -4.26 -7.12
C VAL A 94 -13.53 -3.81 -8.53
N PRO A 95 -14.18 -2.65 -8.70
CA PRO A 95 -14.48 -2.12 -10.03
C PRO A 95 -13.20 -1.84 -10.82
N TYR A 96 -13.13 -2.33 -12.05
CA TYR A 96 -12.00 -2.09 -12.96
C TYR A 96 -12.48 -1.92 -14.40
N GLN A 97 -11.64 -1.32 -15.24
CA GLN A 97 -11.85 -1.25 -16.69
C GLN A 97 -10.56 -1.64 -17.40
N LEU A 98 -10.58 -2.76 -18.14
CA LEU A 98 -9.50 -3.10 -19.06
C LEU A 98 -9.75 -2.39 -20.39
N LEU A 99 -8.78 -1.60 -20.83
CA LEU A 99 -8.90 -0.72 -21.98
C LEU A 99 -7.86 -1.10 -23.02
N GLU A 100 -8.28 -1.30 -24.26
CA GLU A 100 -7.39 -1.36 -25.41
C GLU A 100 -6.78 0.02 -25.72
N ALA A 101 -5.68 0.04 -26.47
CA ALA A 101 -4.92 1.26 -26.75
C ALA A 101 -5.77 2.42 -27.32
N ASN A 102 -6.76 2.11 -28.17
CA ASN A 102 -7.67 3.09 -28.77
C ASN A 102 -8.70 3.68 -27.79
N ARG A 103 -8.95 3.04 -26.64
CA ARG A 103 -9.88 3.50 -25.61
C ARG A 103 -9.19 4.32 -24.51
N LEU A 104 -7.86 4.37 -24.51
CA LEU A 104 -7.09 5.13 -23.51
C LEU A 104 -7.34 6.64 -23.61
N LEU A 105 -7.54 7.15 -24.82
CA LEU A 105 -7.81 8.57 -25.08
C LEU A 105 -9.16 9.05 -24.51
N ASP A 106 -10.11 8.13 -24.31
CA ASP A 106 -11.41 8.45 -23.70
C ASP A 106 -11.27 8.75 -22.19
N VAL A 107 -10.18 8.27 -21.58
CA VAL A 107 -9.88 8.47 -20.16
C VAL A 107 -8.87 9.59 -19.95
N GLU A 108 -7.77 9.58 -20.73
CA GLU A 108 -6.73 10.61 -20.69
C GLU A 108 -6.41 11.08 -22.12
N PRO A 109 -7.01 12.21 -22.56
CA PRO A 109 -6.80 12.75 -23.90
C PRO A 109 -5.34 13.05 -24.24
N ALA A 110 -4.49 13.35 -23.25
CA ALA A 110 -3.06 13.58 -23.46
C ALA A 110 -2.31 12.35 -24.01
N LEU A 111 -2.90 11.15 -23.91
CA LEU A 111 -2.31 9.92 -24.46
C LEU A 111 -2.50 9.75 -25.97
N ALA A 112 -3.31 10.60 -26.62
CA ALA A 112 -3.63 10.46 -28.05
C ALA A 112 -2.37 10.35 -28.94
N GLU A 113 -1.38 11.21 -28.69
CA GLU A 113 -0.14 11.29 -29.48
C GLU A 113 0.79 10.07 -29.29
N VAL A 114 0.65 9.35 -28.18
CA VAL A 114 1.52 8.22 -27.81
C VAL A 114 0.80 6.88 -27.83
N SER A 115 -0.46 6.84 -28.26
CA SER A 115 -1.29 5.63 -28.36
C SER A 115 -0.60 4.48 -29.10
N HIS A 116 0.15 4.78 -30.16
CA HIS A 116 0.94 3.81 -30.93
C HIS A 116 2.06 3.10 -30.15
N LYS A 117 2.42 3.58 -28.95
CA LYS A 117 3.45 2.98 -28.08
C LYS A 117 2.84 2.09 -26.99
N LEU A 118 1.51 2.00 -26.93
CA LEU A 118 0.76 1.36 -25.86
C LEU A 118 -0.06 0.22 -26.45
N THR A 119 -0.13 -0.90 -25.73
CA THR A 119 -1.02 -2.02 -26.07
C THR A 119 -2.39 -1.83 -25.40
N GLY A 120 -2.45 -1.15 -24.25
CA GLY A 120 -3.68 -0.90 -23.51
C GLY A 120 -3.41 -0.43 -22.08
N GLY A 121 -4.40 -0.54 -21.21
CA GLY A 121 -4.28 -0.15 -19.81
C GLY A 121 -5.37 -0.71 -18.91
N LEU A 122 -5.09 -0.74 -17.62
CA LEU A 122 -6.02 -1.13 -16.56
C LEU A 122 -6.37 0.11 -15.73
N ARG A 123 -7.66 0.47 -15.71
CA ARG A 123 -8.17 1.59 -14.93
C ARG A 123 -8.86 1.11 -13.67
N LEU A 124 -8.54 1.74 -12.55
CA LEU A 124 -9.21 1.58 -11.26
C LEU A 124 -9.93 2.89 -10.91
N PRO A 125 -11.24 3.01 -11.18
CA PRO A 125 -11.96 4.29 -11.10
C PRO A 125 -12.15 4.80 -9.67
N ASN A 126 -12.09 3.92 -8.67
CA ASN A 126 -12.30 4.27 -7.27
C ASN A 126 -11.00 4.67 -6.55
N ASP A 127 -9.86 4.52 -7.21
CA ASP A 127 -8.59 4.94 -6.63
C ASP A 127 -8.53 6.46 -6.55
N GLU A 128 -7.75 6.94 -5.60
CA GLU A 128 -7.53 8.35 -5.38
C GLU A 128 -6.06 8.67 -5.20
N THR A 129 -5.73 9.93 -5.46
CA THR A 129 -4.40 10.50 -5.24
C THR A 129 -4.53 11.70 -4.34
N GLY A 130 -3.45 12.06 -3.65
CA GLY A 130 -3.43 13.24 -2.80
C GLY A 130 -2.05 13.50 -2.23
N ASP A 131 -1.88 14.63 -1.57
CA ASP A 131 -0.64 15.02 -0.93
C ASP A 131 -0.53 14.38 0.46
N CYS A 132 0.44 13.46 0.60
CA CYS A 132 0.67 12.73 1.84
C CYS A 132 1.09 13.64 3.01
N GLN A 133 1.84 14.71 2.75
CA GLN A 133 2.29 15.62 3.79
C GLN A 133 1.10 16.43 4.33
N LEU A 134 0.29 17.00 3.44
CA LEU A 134 -0.93 17.72 3.83
C LEU A 134 -1.91 16.80 4.56
N PHE A 135 -2.09 15.57 4.07
CA PHE A 135 -2.97 14.60 4.72
C PHE A 135 -2.52 14.28 6.15
N THR A 136 -1.25 13.89 6.32
CA THR A 136 -0.72 13.47 7.64
C THR A 136 -0.65 14.63 8.64
N THR A 137 -0.23 15.82 8.21
CA THR A 137 -0.17 16.99 9.11
C THR A 137 -1.55 17.44 9.56
N ARG A 138 -2.54 17.45 8.65
CA ARG A 138 -3.93 17.80 9.00
C ARG A 138 -4.56 16.74 9.90
N LEU A 139 -4.31 15.46 9.62
CA LEU A 139 -4.78 14.37 10.47
C LEU A 139 -4.19 14.45 11.88
N ALA A 140 -2.90 14.79 12.01
CA ALA A 140 -2.26 15.00 13.31
C ALA A 140 -2.95 16.13 14.10
N LEU A 141 -3.22 17.29 13.47
CA LEU A 141 -3.93 18.39 14.11
C LEU A 141 -5.34 17.97 14.58
N MET A 142 -6.05 17.18 13.79
CA MET A 142 -7.38 16.68 14.16
C MET A 142 -7.32 15.68 15.31
N ALA A 143 -6.29 14.82 15.34
CA ALA A 143 -6.05 13.92 16.45
C ALA A 143 -5.68 14.68 17.74
N GLU A 144 -4.89 15.75 17.64
CA GLU A 144 -4.59 16.65 18.77
C GLU A 144 -5.86 17.28 19.34
N GLN A 145 -6.75 17.76 18.47
CA GLN A 145 -8.05 18.30 18.87
C GLN A 145 -8.95 17.25 19.53
N ALA A 146 -8.77 15.97 19.19
CA ALA A 146 -9.45 14.84 19.83
C ALA A 146 -8.77 14.38 21.15
N GLY A 147 -7.67 15.03 21.57
CA GLY A 147 -6.97 14.76 22.83
C GLY A 147 -5.70 13.92 22.71
N VAL A 148 -5.25 13.58 21.49
CA VAL A 148 -3.97 12.88 21.29
C VAL A 148 -2.80 13.82 21.61
N THR A 149 -1.83 13.33 22.36
CA THR A 149 -0.56 14.06 22.60
C THR A 149 0.52 13.51 21.68
N PHE A 150 0.99 14.30 20.72
CA PHE A 150 2.15 13.93 19.91
C PHE A 150 3.45 14.37 20.56
N ARG A 151 4.39 13.44 20.68
CA ARG A 151 5.74 13.68 21.22
C ARG A 151 6.78 13.52 20.12
N PHE A 152 6.99 14.57 19.34
CA PHE A 152 8.01 14.58 18.30
C PHE A 152 9.43 14.67 18.89
N ASN A 153 10.43 14.30 18.08
CA ASN A 153 11.85 14.28 18.48
C ASN A 153 12.13 13.47 19.76
N THR A 154 11.28 12.49 20.06
CA THR A 154 11.39 11.62 21.23
C THR A 154 11.70 10.20 20.74
N PRO A 155 12.98 9.83 20.61
CA PRO A 155 13.35 8.47 20.22
C PRO A 155 12.90 7.48 21.30
N VAL A 156 12.45 6.31 20.85
CA VAL A 156 12.22 5.15 21.72
C VAL A 156 13.54 4.41 21.84
N ASP A 157 14.15 4.45 23.02
CA ASP A 157 15.44 3.81 23.28
C ASP A 157 15.27 2.33 23.61
N GLU A 158 14.24 2.00 24.38
CA GLU A 158 14.03 0.65 24.89
C GLU A 158 12.56 0.39 25.21
N LEU A 159 12.07 -0.80 24.88
CA LEU A 159 10.81 -1.33 25.38
C LEU A 159 11.11 -2.12 26.65
N LEU A 160 10.48 -1.74 27.77
CA LEU A 160 10.63 -2.41 29.04
C LEU A 160 9.60 -3.53 29.16
N TYR A 161 10.03 -4.67 29.68
CA TYR A 161 9.19 -5.87 29.81
C TYR A 161 9.08 -6.32 31.26
N GLU A 162 7.88 -6.74 31.64
CA GLU A 162 7.62 -7.54 32.84
C GLU A 162 7.10 -8.91 32.39
N GLY A 163 8.01 -9.89 32.31
CA GLY A 163 7.72 -11.17 31.66
C GLY A 163 7.54 -10.99 30.14
N ASP A 164 6.41 -11.46 29.61
CA ASP A 164 6.09 -11.37 28.17
C ASP A 164 5.27 -10.11 27.81
N LEU A 165 5.04 -9.20 28.77
CA LEU A 165 4.26 -7.98 28.57
C LEU A 165 5.14 -6.73 28.61
N ILE A 166 4.85 -5.77 27.72
CA ILE A 166 5.47 -4.45 27.76
C ILE A 166 4.91 -3.69 28.96
N SER A 167 5.79 -3.19 29.82
CA SER A 167 5.45 -2.43 31.03
C SER A 167 5.81 -0.94 30.94
N GLY A 168 6.53 -0.54 29.89
CA GLY A 168 6.95 0.84 29.67
C GLY A 168 7.73 1.05 28.38
N VAL A 169 7.76 2.30 27.92
CA VAL A 169 8.64 2.74 26.83
C VAL A 169 9.62 3.75 27.39
N LYS A 170 10.92 3.46 27.27
CA LYS A 170 11.98 4.36 27.71
C LYS A 170 12.34 5.33 26.59
N CYS A 171 12.29 6.62 26.92
CA CYS A 171 12.65 7.72 26.04
C CYS A 171 13.59 8.67 26.80
N GLY A 172 14.89 8.51 26.61
CA GLY A 172 15.93 9.20 27.35
C GLY A 172 15.89 8.88 28.85
N ALA A 173 15.60 9.91 29.66
CA ALA A 173 15.48 9.79 31.10
C ALA A 173 14.05 9.44 31.57
N GLU A 174 13.08 9.44 30.66
CA GLU A 174 11.67 9.21 30.99
C GLU A 174 11.23 7.78 30.67
N ILE A 175 10.31 7.25 31.46
CA ILE A 175 9.60 6.00 31.19
C ILE A 175 8.11 6.32 31.04
N ILE A 176 7.60 6.12 29.83
CA ILE A 176 6.19 6.32 29.49
C ILE A 176 5.45 5.01 29.77
N LYS A 177 4.42 5.08 30.62
CA LYS A 177 3.53 3.95 30.92
C LYS A 177 2.16 4.15 30.28
N ALA A 178 1.56 3.06 29.81
CA ALA A 178 0.25 3.04 29.21
C ALA A 178 -0.42 1.69 29.47
N ASP A 179 -1.75 1.64 29.35
CA ASP A 179 -2.51 0.40 29.48
C ASP A 179 -2.29 -0.55 28.27
N ALA A 180 -1.92 0.01 27.11
CA ALA A 180 -1.62 -0.72 25.89
C ALA A 180 -0.53 -0.03 25.07
N TYR A 181 0.22 -0.84 24.32
CA TYR A 181 1.30 -0.43 23.42
C TYR A 181 1.03 -1.03 22.03
N VAL A 182 1.17 -0.23 20.96
CA VAL A 182 0.91 -0.61 19.55
C VAL A 182 2.14 -0.36 18.71
#